data_AF-A0AAV2HY54-F1
#
_entry.id   AF-A0AAV2HY54-F1
#
_cell.length_a   1.000
_cell.length_b   1.000
_cell.length_c   1.000
_cell.angle_alpha   90.00
_cell.angle_beta   90.00
_cell.angle_gamma   90.00
#
_symmetry.space_group_name_H-M   'P 1'
#
loop_
_entity.id
_entity.type
_entity.pdbx_description
1 polymer ?
#
loop_
_entity_poly.entity_id
_entity_poly.type
_entity_poly.pdbx_seq_one_letter_code
_entity_poly.pdbx_strand_id
1 'polypeptide(L)'
;MLTSSFNHKANTGLPTSSFSQHANTDILTSSFNQHANTDMLTSSFTQHANTDMLTSSFNHKANIDLPTSSFSQHANTDILTSSFNQHANTDMLTCSFIQHANTDILTSSFNQHANTDMLTCSFSQHANTDMLTSSFSQHANTDMLTSSFNHKANTDFTDQFH
;
A
#
# COMPACT_ATOMS: atom_id res chain seq x y z
N MET A 1 -16.08 -11.76 -0.90
CA MET A 1 -15.68 -10.69 0.03
C MET A 1 -14.98 -11.32 1.21
N LEU A 2 -13.70 -11.02 1.37
CA LEU A 2 -12.91 -11.40 2.53
C LEU A 2 -12.53 -10.15 3.32
N THR A 3 -12.63 -10.23 4.64
CA THR A 3 -12.22 -9.15 5.55
C THR A 3 -11.22 -9.70 6.55
N SER A 4 -10.06 -9.07 6.63
CA SER A 4 -8.99 -9.42 7.58
C SER A 4 -8.64 -8.21 8.43
N SER A 5 -8.53 -8.41 9.75
CA SER A 5 -8.07 -7.37 10.67
C SER A 5 -7.03 -7.95 11.62
N PHE A 6 -5.88 -7.30 11.67
CA PHE A 6 -4.76 -7.69 12.50
C PHE A 6 -4.49 -6.58 13.49
N ASN A 7 -4.67 -6.87 14.77
CA ASN A 7 -4.35 -5.96 15.86
C ASN A 7 -3.33 -6.64 16.74
N HIS A 8 -2.13 -6.06 16.86
CA HIS A 8 -1.09 -6.68 17.66
C HIS A 8 -0.27 -5.65 18.43
N LYS A 9 0.06 -6.04 19.67
CA LYS A 9 0.75 -5.20 20.64
C LYS A 9 1.82 -6.05 21.31
N ALA A 10 3.07 -5.74 21.04
CA ALA A 10 4.21 -6.48 21.56
C ALA A 10 5.40 -5.55 21.79
N ASN A 11 6.45 -6.02 22.45
CA ASN A 11 7.70 -5.27 22.49
C ASN A 11 8.38 -5.29 21.10
N THR A 12 8.31 -6.45 20.43
CA THR A 12 8.80 -6.70 19.07
C THR A 12 7.71 -7.43 18.27
N GLY A 13 7.35 -6.92 17.10
CA GLY A 13 6.39 -7.53 16.18
C GLY A 13 7.03 -7.94 14.87
N LEU A 14 6.71 -9.14 14.38
CA LEU A 14 7.05 -9.62 13.03
C LEU A 14 5.80 -10.21 12.34
N PRO A 15 4.69 -9.46 12.27
CA PRO A 15 3.48 -9.97 11.62
C PRO A 15 3.75 -10.17 10.12
N THR A 16 3.33 -11.33 9.61
CA THR A 16 3.35 -11.62 8.17
C THR A 16 1.95 -11.97 7.71
N SER A 17 1.59 -11.47 6.54
CA SER A 17 0.31 -11.79 5.90
C SER A 17 0.53 -11.99 4.41
N SER A 18 -0.07 -13.03 3.86
CA SER A 18 -0.05 -13.27 2.43
C SER A 18 -1.43 -13.72 1.99
N PHE A 19 -1.92 -13.13 0.91
CA PHE A 19 -3.20 -13.47 0.34
C PHE A 19 -3.07 -13.68 -1.16
N SER A 20 -3.70 -14.74 -1.65
CA SER A 20 -3.85 -14.96 -3.08
C SER A 20 -5.18 -15.60 -3.39
N GLN A 21 -5.89 -15.05 -4.39
CA GLN A 21 -7.17 -15.58 -4.86
C GLN A 21 -7.29 -15.53 -6.38
N HIS A 22 -8.18 -16.39 -6.86
CA HIS A 22 -8.66 -16.38 -8.22
C HIS A 22 -10.18 -16.47 -8.21
N ALA A 23 -10.88 -15.43 -8.68
CA ALA A 23 -12.34 -15.35 -8.66
C ALA A 23 -12.88 -14.65 -9.91
N ASN A 24 -14.19 -14.66 -10.13
CA ASN A 24 -14.78 -13.76 -11.13
C ASN A 24 -14.89 -12.34 -10.59
N THR A 25 -15.20 -12.22 -9.31
CA THR A 25 -15.21 -10.96 -8.56
C THR A 25 -14.54 -11.22 -7.23
N ASP A 26 -13.51 -10.44 -6.91
CA ASP A 26 -12.91 -10.46 -5.59
C ASP A 26 -13.00 -9.09 -4.90
N ILE A 27 -13.28 -9.13 -3.61
CA ILE A 27 -13.33 -7.96 -2.75
C ILE A 27 -12.58 -8.31 -1.49
N LEU A 28 -11.43 -7.69 -1.29
CA LEU A 28 -10.61 -7.86 -0.11
C LEU A 28 -10.52 -6.54 0.66
N THR A 29 -10.81 -6.63 1.95
CA THR A 29 -10.56 -5.53 2.89
C THR A 29 -9.58 -6.00 3.96
N SER A 30 -8.45 -5.32 4.10
CA SER A 30 -7.43 -5.64 5.09
C SER A 30 -7.10 -4.42 5.96
N SER A 31 -7.00 -4.63 7.26
CA SER A 31 -6.56 -3.61 8.22
C SER A 31 -5.48 -4.15 9.14
N PHE A 32 -4.41 -3.38 9.32
CA PHE A 32 -3.31 -3.68 10.23
C PHE A 32 -3.12 -2.53 11.20
N ASN A 33 -3.30 -2.80 12.50
CA ASN A 33 -3.00 -1.87 13.56
C ASN A 33 -1.94 -2.47 14.48
N GLN A 34 -0.78 -1.81 14.59
CA GLN A 34 0.33 -2.31 15.38
C GLN A 34 0.84 -1.27 16.36
N HIS A 35 1.19 -1.75 17.56
CA HIS A 35 1.88 -0.95 18.56
C HIS A 35 3.04 -1.75 19.15
N ALA A 36 4.27 -1.41 18.77
CA ALA A 36 5.47 -2.08 19.26
C ALA A 36 6.61 -1.11 19.58
N ASN A 37 7.72 -1.57 20.18
CA ASN A 37 8.96 -0.78 20.19
C ASN A 37 9.71 -0.96 18.87
N THR A 38 9.74 -2.18 18.36
CA THR A 38 10.24 -2.50 17.02
C THR A 38 9.18 -3.32 16.29
N ASP A 39 8.78 -2.88 15.10
CA ASP A 39 7.84 -3.61 14.26
C ASP A 39 8.43 -3.84 12.87
N MET A 40 8.17 -5.03 12.33
CA MET A 40 8.54 -5.42 10.98
C MET A 40 7.36 -6.17 10.38
N LEU A 41 6.49 -5.42 9.72
CA LEU A 41 5.36 -5.98 9.01
C LEU A 41 5.78 -6.39 7.60
N THR A 42 5.39 -7.59 7.17
CA THR A 42 5.44 -7.97 5.75
C THR A 42 4.06 -8.38 5.28
N SER A 43 3.56 -7.73 4.24
CA SER A 43 2.26 -8.06 3.64
C SER A 43 2.36 -8.23 2.13
N SER A 44 1.76 -9.28 1.59
CA SER A 44 1.71 -9.54 0.15
C SER A 44 0.31 -9.94 -0.30
N PHE A 45 -0.17 -9.35 -1.38
CA PHE A 45 -1.48 -9.62 -1.94
C PHE A 45 -1.37 -9.83 -3.46
N THR A 46 -1.90 -10.95 -3.95
CA THR A 46 -1.93 -11.27 -5.37
C THR A 46 -3.31 -11.71 -5.82
N GLN A 47 -3.99 -10.93 -6.65
CA GLN A 47 -5.35 -11.24 -7.11
C GLN A 47 -5.45 -11.39 -8.63
N HIS A 48 -6.33 -12.31 -9.02
CA HIS A 48 -6.76 -12.49 -10.40
C HIS A 48 -8.28 -12.59 -10.45
N ALA A 49 -8.96 -11.55 -10.92
CA ALA A 49 -10.38 -11.61 -11.22
C ALA A 49 -10.82 -10.85 -12.46
N ASN A 50 -12.10 -10.93 -12.84
CA ASN A 50 -12.62 -9.99 -13.83
C ASN A 50 -12.85 -8.60 -13.21
N THR A 51 -13.26 -8.57 -11.94
CA THR A 51 -13.40 -7.36 -11.15
C THR A 51 -12.74 -7.57 -9.80
N ASP A 52 -11.69 -6.80 -9.53
CA ASP A 52 -10.95 -6.82 -8.27
C ASP A 52 -11.16 -5.50 -7.53
N MET A 53 -11.40 -5.60 -6.22
CA MET A 53 -11.40 -4.48 -5.31
C MET A 53 -10.57 -4.82 -4.09
N LEU A 54 -9.51 -4.03 -3.88
CA LEU A 54 -8.67 -4.13 -2.70
C LEU A 54 -8.72 -2.83 -1.92
N THR A 55 -9.12 -2.94 -0.65
CA THR A 55 -8.99 -1.85 0.33
C THR A 55 -8.03 -2.28 1.43
N SER A 56 -6.93 -1.56 1.59
CA SER A 56 -5.94 -1.82 2.62
C SER A 56 -5.70 -0.58 3.48
N SER A 57 -5.57 -0.79 4.79
CA SER A 57 -5.20 0.26 5.73
C SER A 57 -4.16 -0.24 6.73
N PHE A 58 -3.11 0.55 6.90
CA PHE A 58 -2.00 0.27 7.79
C PHE A 58 -1.83 1.45 8.76
N ASN A 59 -1.82 1.15 10.05
CA ASN A 59 -1.58 2.11 11.11
C ASN A 59 -0.58 1.52 12.11
N HIS A 60 0.64 2.04 12.12
CA HIS A 60 1.67 1.58 13.03
C HIS A 60 2.19 2.70 13.90
N LYS A 61 2.46 2.30 15.14
CA LYS A 61 3.18 3.12 16.10
C LYS A 61 4.31 2.32 16.70
N ALA A 62 5.54 2.70 16.36
CA ALA A 62 6.73 2.06 16.91
C ALA A 62 7.85 3.06 17.23
N ASN A 63 8.94 2.63 17.87
CA ASN A 63 10.18 3.43 17.84
C ASN A 63 10.94 3.16 16.54
N ILE A 64 10.96 1.90 16.10
CA ILE A 64 11.50 1.47 14.82
C ILE A 64 10.40 0.73 14.08
N ASP A 65 10.04 1.19 12.89
CA ASP A 65 9.03 0.55 12.04
C ASP A 65 9.62 0.22 10.67
N LEU A 66 9.49 -1.03 10.21
CA LEU A 66 9.98 -1.51 8.92
C LEU A 66 8.88 -2.23 8.12
N PRO A 67 7.81 -1.53 7.72
CA PRO A 67 6.74 -2.11 6.92
C PRO A 67 7.20 -2.37 5.48
N THR A 68 6.98 -3.59 5.00
CA THR A 68 7.14 -3.98 3.61
C THR A 68 5.82 -4.49 3.05
N SER A 69 5.34 -3.88 1.97
CA SER A 69 4.09 -4.28 1.32
C SER A 69 4.26 -4.48 -0.19
N SER A 70 3.62 -5.52 -0.71
CA SER A 70 3.59 -5.80 -2.14
C SER A 70 2.19 -6.20 -2.59
N PHE A 71 1.71 -5.57 -3.65
CA PHE A 71 0.40 -5.79 -4.22
C PHE A 71 0.52 -6.03 -5.72
N SER A 72 -0.08 -7.11 -6.20
CA SER A 72 -0.08 -7.48 -7.62
C SER A 72 -1.47 -7.90 -8.06
N GLN A 73 -2.07 -7.13 -8.96
CA GLN A 73 -3.45 -7.34 -9.39
C GLN A 73 -3.54 -7.49 -10.91
N HIS A 74 -4.38 -8.41 -11.34
CA HIS A 74 -4.72 -8.58 -12.75
C HIS A 74 -6.23 -8.72 -12.91
N ALA A 75 -6.88 -7.67 -13.41
CA ALA A 75 -8.32 -7.67 -13.62
C ALA A 75 -8.77 -7.02 -14.92
N ASN A 76 -10.05 -7.15 -15.29
CA ASN A 76 -10.60 -6.26 -16.33
C ASN A 76 -10.92 -4.88 -15.72
N THR A 77 -11.45 -4.87 -14.51
CA THR A 77 -11.65 -3.68 -13.70
C THR A 77 -10.95 -3.88 -12.37
N ASP A 78 -10.00 -3.01 -12.04
CA ASP A 78 -9.27 -3.03 -10.78
C ASP A 78 -9.51 -1.74 -10.01
N ILE A 79 -9.70 -1.88 -8.70
CA ILE A 79 -9.86 -0.76 -7.79
C ILE A 79 -8.99 -1.03 -6.57
N LEU A 80 -7.93 -0.24 -6.45
CA LEU A 80 -7.02 -0.29 -5.31
C LEU A 80 -7.15 0.99 -4.49
N THR A 81 -7.54 0.82 -3.23
CA THR A 81 -7.51 1.88 -2.22
C THR A 81 -6.57 1.48 -1.10
N SER A 82 -5.53 2.28 -0.87
CA SER A 82 -4.53 2.01 0.16
C SER A 82 -4.28 3.25 1.02
N SER A 83 -4.20 3.07 2.33
CA SER A 83 -3.81 4.13 3.27
C SER A 83 -2.76 3.64 4.27
N PHE A 84 -1.68 4.39 4.41
CA PHE A 84 -0.62 4.14 5.37
C PHE A 84 -0.47 5.35 6.28
N ASN A 85 -0.56 5.13 7.60
CA ASN A 85 -0.33 6.15 8.62
C ASN A 85 0.71 5.64 9.62
N GLN A 86 1.92 6.18 9.60
CA GLN A 86 3.02 5.73 10.44
C GLN A 86 3.51 6.81 11.39
N HIS A 87 3.81 6.39 12.62
CA HIS A 87 4.45 7.23 13.60
C HIS A 87 5.61 6.47 14.26
N ALA A 88 6.84 6.83 13.91
CA ALA A 88 8.05 6.19 14.45
C ALA A 88 9.15 7.19 14.86
N ASN A 89 10.23 6.72 15.48
CA ASN A 89 11.46 7.51 15.55
C ASN A 89 12.32 7.24 14.30
N THR A 90 12.38 5.97 13.89
CA THR A 90 12.99 5.52 12.64
C THR A 90 11.94 4.74 11.85
N ASP A 91 11.66 5.18 10.65
CA ASP A 91 10.73 4.52 9.73
C ASP A 91 11.45 4.12 8.44
N MET A 92 11.16 2.92 7.94
CA MET A 92 11.60 2.43 6.65
C MET A 92 10.43 1.73 5.96
N LEU A 93 9.70 2.47 5.14
CA LEU A 93 8.56 1.95 4.39
C LEU A 93 8.99 1.55 2.98
N THR A 94 8.74 0.28 2.64
CA THR A 94 8.91 -0.23 1.28
C THR A 94 7.57 -0.71 0.74
N CYS A 95 7.13 -0.13 -0.38
CA CYS A 95 5.88 -0.51 -1.04
C CYS A 95 6.10 -0.78 -2.52
N SER A 96 5.46 -1.83 -3.03
CA SER A 96 5.42 -2.14 -4.46
C SER A 96 4.00 -2.46 -4.90
N PHE A 97 3.55 -1.79 -5.94
CA PHE A 97 2.23 -2.01 -6.53
C PHE A 97 2.36 -2.28 -8.03
N ILE A 98 1.76 -3.38 -8.48
CA ILE A 98 1.70 -3.78 -9.88
C ILE A 98 0.24 -4.02 -10.23
N GLN A 99 -0.29 -3.28 -11.21
CA GLN A 99 -1.67 -3.42 -11.65
C GLN A 99 -1.73 -3.53 -13.17
N HIS A 100 -2.53 -4.49 -13.63
CA HIS A 100 -2.83 -4.70 -15.04
C HIS A 100 -4.34 -4.79 -15.19
N ALA A 101 -4.95 -3.77 -15.80
CA ALA A 101 -6.38 -3.77 -16.04
C ALA A 101 -6.80 -3.19 -17.40
N ASN A 102 -8.08 -3.32 -17.75
CA ASN A 102 -8.64 -2.47 -18.82
C ASN A 102 -9.06 -1.12 -18.23
N THR A 103 -9.69 -1.15 -17.06
CA THR A 103 -10.03 0.03 -16.27
C THR A 103 -9.38 -0.09 -14.90
N ASP A 104 -8.61 0.90 -14.50
CA ASP A 104 -7.89 0.91 -13.22
C ASP A 104 -8.21 2.17 -12.42
N ILE A 105 -8.46 2.01 -11.12
CA ILE A 105 -8.62 3.14 -10.19
C ILE A 105 -7.68 2.91 -9.02
N LEU A 106 -6.67 3.76 -8.90
CA LEU A 106 -5.80 3.80 -7.74
C LEU A 106 -6.11 5.02 -6.89
N THR A 107 -6.36 4.78 -5.62
CA THR A 107 -6.28 5.80 -4.58
C THR A 107 -5.27 5.37 -3.52
N SER A 108 -4.23 6.17 -3.32
CA SER A 108 -3.21 5.93 -2.30
C SER A 108 -2.98 7.16 -1.43
N SER A 109 -2.82 6.93 -0.14
CA SER A 109 -2.47 7.99 0.81
C SER A 109 -1.43 7.50 1.80
N PHE A 110 -0.39 8.29 1.97
CA PHE A 110 0.73 8.00 2.86
C PHE A 110 0.94 9.20 3.77
N ASN A 111 0.92 8.96 5.08
CA ASN A 111 1.24 9.94 6.10
C ASN A 111 2.29 9.36 7.05
N GLN A 112 3.46 9.98 7.11
CA GLN A 112 4.58 9.52 7.91
C GLN A 112 5.13 10.62 8.81
N HIS A 113 5.28 10.28 10.09
CA HIS A 113 5.93 11.11 11.09
C HIS A 113 7.08 10.33 11.73
N ALA A 114 8.31 10.73 11.43
CA ALA A 114 9.50 10.11 12.02
C ALA A 114 10.64 11.10 12.26
N ASN A 115 11.62 10.77 13.10
CA ASN A 115 12.85 11.58 13.19
C ASN A 115 13.77 11.27 12.00
N THR A 116 13.87 10.00 11.64
CA THR A 116 14.59 9.50 10.47
C THR A 116 13.64 8.65 9.65
N ASP A 117 13.52 8.95 8.36
CA ASP A 117 12.57 8.28 7.48
C ASP A 117 13.22 7.89 6.15
N MET A 118 12.92 6.67 5.70
CA MET A 118 13.30 6.16 4.39
C MET A 118 12.08 5.56 3.71
N LEU A 119 11.61 6.21 2.65
CA LEU A 119 10.54 5.71 1.82
C LEU A 119 11.07 5.19 0.49
N THR A 120 10.73 3.94 0.18
CA THR A 120 10.90 3.38 -1.16
C THR A 120 9.55 2.88 -1.69
N CYS A 121 9.00 3.59 -2.66
CA CYS A 121 7.74 3.22 -3.31
C CYS A 121 7.95 2.97 -4.80
N SER A 122 7.49 1.83 -5.29
CA SER A 122 7.46 1.52 -6.72
C SER A 122 6.05 1.21 -7.15
N PHE A 123 5.67 1.78 -8.29
CA PHE A 123 4.33 1.69 -8.80
C PHE A 123 4.38 1.44 -10.31
N SER A 124 3.72 0.37 -10.76
CA SER A 124 3.66 -0.02 -12.16
C SER A 124 2.21 -0.29 -12.56
N GLN A 125 1.71 0.47 -13.53
CA GLN A 125 0.34 0.36 -14.01
C GLN A 125 0.28 0.24 -15.52
N HIS A 126 -0.58 -0.66 -15.99
CA HIS A 126 -0.95 -0.76 -17.40
C HIS A 126 -2.46 -0.88 -17.53
N ALA A 127 -3.10 0.17 -18.05
CA ALA A 127 -4.54 0.24 -18.25
C ALA A 127 -4.92 0.70 -19.66
N ASN A 128 -6.17 0.49 -20.10
CA ASN A 128 -6.70 1.25 -21.23
C ASN A 128 -7.26 2.60 -20.75
N THR A 129 -7.91 2.61 -19.59
CA THR A 129 -8.41 3.80 -18.91
C THR A 129 -8.02 3.73 -17.46
N ASP A 130 -7.48 4.81 -16.92
CA ASP A 130 -7.08 4.87 -15.51
C ASP A 130 -7.55 6.15 -14.81
N MET A 131 -7.61 6.06 -13.49
CA MET A 131 -7.73 7.20 -12.59
C MET A 131 -6.73 7.02 -11.45
N LEU A 132 -5.86 8.01 -11.30
CA LEU A 132 -4.82 8.01 -10.28
C LEU A 132 -5.04 9.15 -9.29
N THR A 133 -5.13 8.81 -8.01
CA THR A 133 -5.05 9.76 -6.91
C THR A 133 -4.02 9.29 -5.90
N SER A 134 -2.98 10.09 -5.70
CA SER A 134 -1.96 9.84 -4.68
C SER A 134 -1.75 11.08 -3.83
N SER A 135 -1.59 10.86 -2.53
CA SER A 135 -1.23 11.90 -1.57
C SER A 135 -0.12 11.40 -0.67
N PHE A 136 0.90 12.23 -0.47
CA PHE A 136 2.04 11.91 0.36
C PHE A 136 2.30 13.08 1.32
N SER A 137 2.33 12.80 2.61
CA SER A 137 2.69 13.76 3.65
C SER A 137 3.76 13.14 4.54
N GLN A 138 4.89 13.80 4.66
CA GLN A 138 6.03 13.34 5.45
C GLN A 138 6.55 14.47 6.31
N HIS A 139 6.86 14.14 7.56
CA HIS A 139 7.51 15.06 8.47
C HIS A 139 8.66 14.35 9.18
N ALA A 140 9.89 14.66 8.76
CA ALA A 140 11.10 14.14 9.39
C ALA A 140 12.24 15.14 9.53
N ASN A 141 13.11 14.90 10.51
CA ASN A 141 14.35 15.67 10.66
C ASN A 141 15.41 15.21 9.64
N THR A 142 15.32 13.97 9.17
CA THR A 142 16.17 13.39 8.12
C THR A 142 15.33 12.45 7.28
N ASP A 143 15.27 12.70 5.98
CA ASP A 143 14.42 11.99 5.04
C ASP A 143 15.20 11.49 3.82
N MET A 144 14.82 10.32 3.33
CA MET A 144 15.21 9.82 2.02
C MET A 144 13.97 9.28 1.32
N LEU A 145 13.57 9.95 0.24
CA LEU A 145 12.43 9.55 -0.59
C LEU A 145 12.91 9.01 -1.93
N THR A 146 12.59 7.75 -2.21
CA THR A 146 12.73 7.15 -3.54
C THR A 146 11.35 6.68 -4.01
N SER A 147 10.83 7.31 -5.06
CA SER A 147 9.59 6.90 -5.70
C SER A 147 9.81 6.64 -7.20
N SER A 148 9.35 5.49 -7.67
CA SER A 148 9.30 5.17 -9.10
C SER A 148 7.87 4.91 -9.52
N PHE A 149 7.45 5.55 -10.61
CA PHE A 149 6.13 5.42 -11.17
C PHE A 149 6.25 5.11 -12.66
N ASN A 150 5.79 3.92 -13.08
CA ASN A 150 5.70 3.50 -14.47
C ASN A 150 4.22 3.37 -14.82
N HIS A 151 3.74 4.24 -15.68
CA HIS A 151 2.33 4.29 -16.04
C HIS A 151 2.14 4.27 -17.54
N LYS A 152 1.24 3.41 -17.99
CA LYS A 152 0.83 3.33 -19.38
C LYS A 152 -0.68 3.17 -19.46
N ALA A 153 -1.35 4.24 -19.92
CA ALA A 153 -2.76 4.24 -20.25
C ALA A 153 -3.03 4.81 -21.65
N ASN A 154 -4.14 4.40 -22.25
CA ASN A 154 -4.66 5.05 -23.45
C ASN A 154 -5.48 6.30 -23.11
N THR A 155 -5.99 6.43 -21.88
CA THR A 155 -6.80 7.55 -21.39
C THR A 155 -6.60 7.72 -19.89
N ASP A 156 -6.18 8.92 -19.46
CA ASP A 156 -5.65 9.21 -18.11
C ASP A 156 -6.38 10.38 -17.44
N PHE A 157 -6.78 10.18 -16.18
CA PHE A 157 -7.27 11.21 -15.27
C PHE A 157 -6.42 11.23 -13.98
N THR A 158 -5.46 12.15 -13.90
CA THR A 158 -4.53 12.28 -12.76
C THR A 158 -4.77 13.58 -11.97
N ASP A 159 -4.89 13.47 -10.63
CA ASP A 159 -4.73 14.57 -9.67
C ASP A 159 -3.56 14.23 -8.73
N GLN A 160 -2.45 14.98 -8.82
CA GLN A 160 -1.30 14.89 -7.90
C GLN A 160 -1.26 16.14 -7.00
N PHE A 161 -1.37 15.95 -5.69
CA PHE A 161 -1.09 17.00 -4.71
C PHE A 161 0.33 16.82 -4.16
N HIS A 162 1.16 17.85 -4.31
CA HIS A 162 2.49 17.98 -3.71
C HIS A 162 2.40 18.69 -2.36
#